data_AF-A0A1G1MC30-F1
#
_entry.id   AF-A0A1G1MC30-F1
#
_cell.length_a   1.000
_cell.length_b   1.000
_cell.length_c   1.000
_cell.angle_alpha   90.00
_cell.angle_beta   90.00
_cell.angle_gamma   90.00
#
_symmetry.space_group_name_H-M   'P 1'
#
loop_
_entity.id
_entity.type
_entity.pdbx_description
1 polymer ?
#
loop_
_entity_poly.entity_id
_entity_poly.type
_entity_poly.pdbx_seq_one_letter_code
_entity_poly.pdbx_strand_id
1 'polypeptide(L)'
;MGKATRLTMLALMIGVIALSGCASRKTGKKVDTMQAQVNAMTDELVRLDQSLQDTRAAIQSQEGKSGVFESGAVSSSGEGAVVGGMYRTPSGFEIPSVNIQKALKKAGYYNGAIDGKVGPGTRDAIASFQKDNGLEADGVCGRGTWAKLKSYLEAIK
;
A
#
# COMPACT_ATOMS: atom_id res chain seq x y z
N MET A 1 -71.79 -24.28 -44.74
CA MET A 1 -71.71 -24.19 -43.25
C MET A 1 -70.30 -23.89 -42.72
N GLY A 2 -69.54 -22.94 -43.30
CA GLY A 2 -68.13 -22.67 -42.92
C GLY A 2 -67.86 -21.38 -42.12
N LYS A 3 -68.90 -20.68 -41.64
CA LYS A 3 -68.75 -19.40 -40.90
C LYS A 3 -68.67 -19.59 -39.38
N ALA A 4 -69.19 -20.71 -38.84
CA ALA A 4 -69.14 -21.00 -37.41
C ALA A 4 -67.72 -21.38 -36.93
N THR A 5 -66.91 -22.00 -37.78
CA THR A 5 -65.53 -22.42 -37.46
C THR A 5 -64.55 -21.25 -37.36
N ARG A 6 -64.81 -20.13 -38.05
CA ARG A 6 -63.95 -18.93 -37.98
C ARG A 6 -64.21 -18.07 -36.74
N LEU A 7 -65.41 -18.15 -36.16
CA LEU A 7 -65.77 -17.40 -34.95
C LEU A 7 -65.33 -18.14 -33.67
N THR A 8 -65.35 -19.49 -33.68
CA THR A 8 -64.83 -20.30 -32.58
C THR A 8 -63.30 -20.27 -32.48
N MET A 9 -62.58 -20.11 -33.60
CA MET A 9 -61.12 -20.00 -33.57
C MET A 9 -60.62 -18.60 -33.15
N LEU A 10 -61.40 -17.54 -33.38
CA LEU A 10 -61.07 -16.18 -32.92
C LEU A 10 -61.36 -15.97 -31.42
N ALA A 11 -62.35 -16.67 -30.86
CA ALA A 11 -62.64 -16.66 -29.43
C ALA A 11 -61.62 -17.47 -28.60
N LEU A 12 -60.98 -18.49 -29.19
CA LEU A 12 -59.98 -19.33 -28.51
C LEU A 12 -58.58 -18.71 -28.43
N MET A 13 -58.31 -17.62 -29.16
CA MET A 13 -57.01 -16.90 -29.13
C MET A 13 -57.03 -15.60 -28.31
N ILE A 14 -58.17 -15.21 -27.74
CA ILE A 14 -58.25 -14.11 -26.75
C ILE A 14 -58.22 -14.67 -25.30
N GLY A 15 -58.36 -15.98 -25.12
CA GLY A 15 -58.36 -16.66 -23.82
C GLY A 15 -57.00 -17.02 -23.23
N VAL A 16 -55.87 -16.63 -23.83
CA VAL A 16 -54.51 -16.94 -23.34
C VAL A 16 -53.66 -15.68 -23.13
N ILE A 17 -54.25 -14.62 -22.58
CA ILE A 17 -53.49 -13.47 -22.03
C ILE A 17 -53.92 -13.17 -20.60
N ALA A 18 -54.20 -14.19 -19.80
CA ALA A 18 -54.64 -13.99 -18.42
C ALA A 18 -54.02 -14.94 -17.39
N LEU A 19 -52.94 -15.65 -17.72
CA LEU A 19 -52.29 -16.54 -16.75
C LEU A 19 -50.78 -16.59 -16.97
N SER A 20 -50.06 -15.63 -16.40
CA SER A 20 -48.70 -15.80 -15.85
C SER A 20 -48.14 -14.45 -15.45
N GLY A 21 -48.40 -14.03 -14.21
CA GLY A 21 -47.85 -12.77 -13.73
C GLY A 21 -48.16 -12.38 -12.29
N CYS A 22 -48.72 -13.26 -11.45
CA CYS A 22 -48.63 -13.07 -10.01
C CYS A 22 -47.33 -13.69 -9.50
N ALA A 23 -46.21 -13.00 -9.71
CA ALA A 23 -44.97 -13.30 -9.00
C ALA A 23 -44.44 -12.02 -8.36
N SER A 24 -44.66 -11.93 -7.05
CA SER A 24 -43.82 -11.17 -6.13
C SER A 24 -43.97 -9.63 -6.12
N ARG A 25 -45.10 -9.13 -5.61
CA ARG A 25 -45.10 -7.82 -4.91
C ARG A 25 -44.60 -8.01 -3.47
N LYS A 26 -43.33 -8.39 -3.31
CA LYS A 26 -42.65 -8.29 -2.01
C LYS A 26 -41.17 -7.90 -2.13
N THR A 27 -40.86 -7.16 -3.18
CA THR A 27 -39.52 -6.62 -3.46
C THR A 27 -39.53 -5.09 -3.69
N GLY A 28 -40.65 -4.39 -3.52
CA GLY A 28 -40.68 -2.91 -3.65
C GLY A 28 -39.83 -2.21 -2.60
N LYS A 29 -40.10 -2.44 -1.30
CA LYS A 29 -39.38 -1.75 -0.21
C LYS A 29 -37.86 -1.91 -0.24
N LYS A 30 -37.32 -3.06 -0.67
CA LYS A 30 -35.87 -3.31 -0.76
C LYS A 30 -35.24 -2.68 -2.00
N VAL A 31 -35.95 -2.67 -3.13
CA VAL A 31 -35.48 -2.02 -4.35
C VAL A 31 -35.53 -0.51 -4.22
N ASP A 32 -36.55 0.04 -3.55
CA ASP A 32 -36.63 1.49 -3.25
C ASP A 32 -35.54 1.94 -2.27
N THR A 33 -35.21 1.13 -1.25
CA THR A 33 -34.09 1.42 -0.33
C THR A 33 -32.72 1.24 -0.98
N MET A 34 -32.55 0.26 -1.87
CA MET A 34 -31.31 0.13 -2.64
C MET A 34 -31.17 1.23 -3.69
N GLN A 35 -32.25 1.65 -4.36
CA GLN A 35 -32.23 2.77 -5.31
C GLN A 35 -31.93 4.09 -4.59
N ALA A 36 -32.45 4.28 -3.37
CA ALA A 36 -32.08 5.40 -2.51
C ALA A 36 -30.60 5.32 -2.06
N GLN A 37 -30.08 4.13 -1.76
CA GLN A 37 -28.66 3.94 -1.43
C GLN A 37 -27.73 4.16 -2.64
N VAL A 38 -28.12 3.73 -3.85
CA VAL A 38 -27.35 3.98 -5.08
C VAL A 38 -27.32 5.47 -5.40
N ASN A 39 -28.45 6.18 -5.23
CA ASN A 39 -28.48 7.63 -5.41
C ASN A 39 -27.62 8.36 -4.35
N ALA A 40 -27.66 7.92 -3.08
CA ALA A 40 -26.79 8.46 -2.03
C ALA A 40 -25.29 8.15 -2.25
N MET A 41 -24.96 6.97 -2.78
CA MET A 41 -23.59 6.60 -3.16
C MET A 41 -23.10 7.39 -4.38
N THR A 42 -24.01 7.74 -5.29
CA THR A 42 -23.69 8.58 -6.46
C THR A 42 -23.37 10.02 -6.05
N ASP A 43 -24.11 10.57 -5.08
CA ASP A 43 -23.81 11.89 -4.50
C ASP A 43 -22.47 11.90 -3.75
N GLU A 44 -22.09 10.78 -3.13
CA GLU A 44 -20.79 10.63 -2.48
C GLU A 44 -19.63 10.56 -3.50
N LEU A 45 -19.83 9.88 -4.63
CA LEU A 45 -18.85 9.83 -5.73
C LEU A 45 -18.62 11.22 -6.35
N VAL A 46 -19.67 12.03 -6.51
CA VAL A 46 -19.54 13.41 -7.03
C VAL A 46 -18.79 14.31 -6.04
N ARG A 47 -19.04 14.17 -4.74
CA ARG A 47 -18.30 14.92 -3.71
C ARG A 47 -16.83 14.52 -3.60
N LEU A 48 -16.51 13.26 -3.86
CA LEU A 48 -15.13 12.77 -3.80
C LEU A 48 -14.30 13.23 -5.02
N ASP A 49 -14.92 13.31 -6.20
CA ASP A 49 -14.28 13.86 -7.40
C ASP A 49 -13.92 15.35 -7.22
N GLN A 50 -14.81 16.12 -6.60
CA GLN A 50 -14.56 17.54 -6.31
C GLN A 50 -13.36 17.74 -5.37
N SER A 51 -13.19 16.85 -4.37
CA SER A 51 -12.04 16.87 -3.46
C SER A 51 -10.71 16.56 -4.16
N LEU A 52 -10.72 15.67 -5.16
CA LEU A 52 -9.54 15.41 -5.99
C LEU A 52 -9.19 16.60 -6.91
N GLN A 53 -10.19 17.30 -7.42
CA GLN A 53 -9.97 18.49 -8.24
C GLN A 53 -9.42 19.66 -7.39
N ASP A 54 -9.96 19.86 -6.18
CA ASP A 54 -9.50 20.90 -5.25
C ASP A 54 -8.07 20.64 -4.76
N THR A 55 -7.72 19.38 -4.46
CA THR A 55 -6.34 19.00 -4.12
C THR A 55 -5.39 19.14 -5.30
N ARG A 56 -5.80 18.85 -6.54
CA ARG A 56 -4.99 19.09 -7.74
C ARG A 56 -4.72 20.58 -7.97
N ALA A 57 -5.72 21.44 -7.77
CA ALA A 57 -5.55 22.89 -7.86
C ALA A 57 -4.62 23.44 -6.75
N ALA A 58 -4.69 22.87 -5.54
CA ALA A 58 -3.78 23.21 -4.45
C ALA A 58 -2.34 22.76 -4.71
N ILE A 59 -2.13 21.57 -5.30
CA ILE A 59 -0.81 21.09 -5.74
C ILE A 59 -0.26 21.99 -6.85
N GLN A 60 -1.06 22.33 -7.86
CA GLN A 60 -0.64 23.20 -8.96
C GLN A 60 -0.26 24.62 -8.49
N SER A 61 -0.90 25.11 -7.43
CA SER A 61 -0.53 26.39 -6.80
C SER A 61 0.84 26.37 -6.09
N GLN A 62 1.39 25.18 -5.82
CA GLN A 62 2.79 25.00 -5.39
C GLN A 62 3.76 24.71 -6.55
N GLU A 63 3.27 24.44 -7.76
CA GLU A 63 4.07 24.09 -8.95
C GLU A 63 4.46 25.29 -9.82
N GLY A 64 4.47 26.50 -9.27
CA GLY A 64 5.10 27.66 -9.91
C GLY A 64 6.64 27.64 -9.91
N LYS A 65 7.28 26.61 -9.33
CA LYS A 65 8.74 26.50 -9.26
C LYS A 65 9.23 25.06 -9.14
N SER A 66 9.11 24.25 -10.19
CA SER A 66 10.08 23.18 -10.45
C SER A 66 9.98 22.67 -11.88
N GLY A 67 10.73 23.32 -12.76
CA GLY A 67 11.29 22.62 -13.90
C GLY A 67 12.62 21.99 -13.48
N VAL A 68 12.89 20.83 -14.08
CA VAL A 68 14.18 20.09 -14.14
C VAL A 68 14.30 18.90 -13.18
N PHE A 69 14.16 17.73 -13.80
CA PHE A 69 14.73 16.40 -13.50
C PHE A 69 15.92 16.39 -12.53
N GLU A 70 15.86 15.59 -11.46
CA GLU A 70 17.09 15.08 -10.84
C GLU A 70 16.87 13.66 -10.27
N SER A 71 17.59 12.69 -10.84
CA SER A 71 17.78 11.36 -10.27
C SER A 71 18.27 11.50 -8.83
N GLY A 72 17.52 10.95 -7.89
CA GLY A 72 17.81 11.00 -6.46
C GLY A 72 19.09 10.23 -6.07
N ALA A 73 20.24 10.86 -6.29
CA ALA A 73 21.36 10.74 -5.36
C ALA A 73 20.99 11.58 -4.12
N VAL A 74 20.29 10.98 -3.15
CA VAL A 74 20.13 11.60 -1.84
C VAL A 74 21.45 11.53 -1.09
N SER A 75 22.28 12.53 -1.34
CA SER A 75 23.40 12.91 -0.48
C SER A 75 22.81 13.62 0.74
N SER A 76 22.70 12.91 1.86
CA SER A 76 22.51 13.56 3.15
C SER A 76 23.88 13.96 3.72
N SER A 77 24.44 15.05 3.19
CA SER A 77 25.38 15.89 3.93
C SER A 77 24.59 16.67 4.97
N GLY A 78 24.57 16.16 6.19
CA GLY A 78 24.00 16.81 7.36
C GLY A 78 24.96 16.69 8.53
N GLU A 79 25.87 17.67 8.65
CA GLU A 79 26.54 17.97 9.91
C GLU A 79 25.53 18.69 10.83
N GLY A 80 25.35 18.19 12.05
CA GLY A 80 24.68 18.91 13.14
C GLY A 80 23.54 18.16 13.84
N ALA A 81 23.73 17.89 15.13
CA ALA A 81 22.74 17.47 16.14
C ALA A 81 22.14 16.05 16.02
N VAL A 82 22.96 15.10 16.48
CA VAL A 82 22.61 13.73 16.85
C VAL A 82 21.51 13.65 17.92
N VAL A 83 20.26 13.44 17.52
CA VAL A 83 19.29 12.77 18.38
C VAL A 83 18.53 11.75 17.54
N GLY A 84 18.89 10.47 17.74
CA GLY A 84 18.25 9.34 17.08
C GLY A 84 19.00 8.84 15.85
N GLY A 85 20.24 8.36 16.02
CA GLY A 85 20.97 7.58 15.01
C GLY A 85 20.33 6.22 14.75
N MET A 86 19.08 6.23 14.29
CA MET A 86 18.31 5.05 13.92
C MET A 86 18.59 4.70 12.47
N TYR A 87 18.89 3.44 12.23
CA TYR A 87 18.98 2.84 10.91
C TYR A 87 17.60 2.31 10.52
N ARG A 88 17.02 2.88 9.46
CA ARG A 88 15.77 2.43 8.88
C ARG A 88 16.03 1.68 7.58
N THR A 89 15.57 0.44 7.53
CA THR A 89 15.63 -0.39 6.32
C THR A 89 14.50 -0.02 5.34
N PRO A 90 14.61 -0.38 4.04
CA PRO A 90 13.51 -0.21 3.08
C PRO A 90 12.21 -0.89 3.52
N SER A 91 12.31 -1.97 4.31
CA SER A 91 11.16 -2.69 4.88
C SER A 91 10.48 -1.99 6.07
N GLY A 92 10.94 -0.79 6.45
CA GLY A 92 10.44 -0.06 7.62
C GLY A 92 10.94 -0.58 8.97
N PHE A 93 11.84 -1.56 8.99
CA PHE A 93 12.47 -2.04 10.22
C PHE A 93 13.52 -1.04 10.71
N GLU A 94 13.48 -0.71 12.01
CA GLU A 94 14.32 0.29 12.65
C GLU A 94 15.24 -0.35 13.69
N ILE A 95 16.51 0.03 13.68
CA ILE A 95 17.54 -0.47 14.59
C ILE A 95 18.43 0.70 14.98
N PRO A 96 18.85 0.86 16.26
CA PRO A 96 19.88 1.83 16.59
C PRO A 96 21.18 1.54 15.81
N SER A 97 21.65 2.48 15.00
CA SER A 97 22.86 2.35 14.17
C SER A 97 24.10 2.05 15.01
N VAL A 98 24.16 2.61 16.21
CA VAL A 98 25.19 2.34 17.23
C VAL A 98 25.24 0.85 17.58
N ASN A 99 24.09 0.19 17.69
CA ASN A 99 24.03 -1.23 18.02
C ASN A 99 24.51 -2.09 16.85
N ILE A 100 24.18 -1.71 15.61
CA ILE A 100 24.70 -2.37 14.40
C ILE A 100 26.23 -2.30 14.40
N GLN A 101 26.80 -1.10 14.55
CA GLN A 101 28.26 -0.90 14.55
C GLN A 101 28.95 -1.65 15.68
N LYS A 102 28.41 -1.61 16.91
CA LYS A 102 28.92 -2.38 18.05
C LYS A 102 28.95 -3.87 17.76
N ALA A 103 27.86 -4.40 17.23
CA ALA A 103 27.72 -5.81 16.96
C ALA A 103 28.65 -6.26 15.83
N LEU A 104 28.75 -5.50 14.74
CA LEU A 104 29.69 -5.76 13.64
C LEU A 104 31.15 -5.71 14.10
N LYS A 105 31.48 -4.76 14.97
CA LYS A 105 32.84 -4.62 15.53
C LYS A 105 33.21 -5.84 16.36
N LYS A 106 32.29 -6.32 17.19
CA LYS A 106 32.48 -7.54 17.96
C LYS A 106 32.52 -8.81 17.11
N ALA A 107 31.73 -8.85 16.05
CA ALA A 107 31.76 -9.93 15.09
C ALA A 107 33.05 -9.93 14.24
N GLY A 108 33.88 -8.88 14.32
CA GLY A 108 35.16 -8.77 13.61
C GLY A 108 35.07 -8.17 12.20
N TYR A 109 33.90 -7.68 11.80
CA TYR A 109 33.66 -7.16 10.44
C TYR A 109 33.83 -5.64 10.33
N TYR A 110 33.84 -4.91 11.44
CA TYR A 110 33.87 -3.45 11.45
C TYR A 110 34.97 -2.89 12.35
N ASN A 111 35.93 -2.17 11.75
CA ASN A 111 37.06 -1.58 12.47
C ASN A 111 36.91 -0.07 12.72
N GLY A 112 35.83 0.54 12.24
CA GLY A 112 35.58 1.98 12.36
C GLY A 112 35.15 2.44 13.76
N ALA A 113 34.88 3.74 13.86
CA ALA A 113 34.30 4.38 15.03
C ALA A 113 32.81 4.07 15.14
N ILE A 114 32.31 3.92 16.38
CA ILE A 114 30.87 3.74 16.63
C ILE A 114 30.27 5.14 16.78
N ASP A 115 29.99 5.77 15.65
CA ASP A 115 29.45 7.14 15.55
C ASP A 115 27.92 7.18 15.37
N GLY A 116 27.28 6.02 15.26
CA GLY A 116 25.85 5.92 15.01
C GLY A 116 25.43 6.30 13.60
N LYS A 117 26.36 6.39 12.65
CA LYS A 117 26.09 6.68 11.23
C LYS A 117 26.42 5.47 10.37
N VAL A 118 25.41 4.91 9.70
CA VAL A 118 25.62 3.79 8.76
C VAL A 118 26.13 4.34 7.42
N GLY A 119 27.43 4.62 7.36
CA GLY A 119 28.15 5.00 6.14
C GLY A 119 28.66 3.80 5.32
N PRO A 120 29.41 4.05 4.23
CA PRO A 120 29.92 3.00 3.33
C PRO A 120 30.67 1.88 4.06
N GLY A 121 31.62 2.22 4.92
CA GLY A 121 32.37 1.20 5.67
C GLY A 121 31.53 0.36 6.63
N THR A 122 30.38 0.86 7.11
CA THR A 122 29.46 0.04 7.90
C THR A 122 28.66 -0.90 6.98
N ARG A 123 28.27 -0.44 5.79
CA ARG A 123 27.54 -1.24 4.80
C ARG A 123 28.39 -2.37 4.22
N ASP A 124 29.68 -2.11 3.97
CA ASP A 124 30.63 -3.14 3.52
C ASP A 124 30.83 -4.22 4.59
N ALA A 125 30.90 -3.81 5.86
CA ALA A 125 30.95 -4.73 6.99
C ALA A 125 29.66 -5.58 7.09
N ILE A 126 28.48 -4.97 6.87
CA ILE A 126 27.20 -5.68 6.82
C ILE A 126 27.20 -6.71 5.69
N ALA A 127 27.61 -6.32 4.48
CA ALA A 127 27.65 -7.21 3.33
C ALA A 127 28.62 -8.40 3.55
N SER A 128 29.77 -8.14 4.15
CA SER A 128 30.75 -9.18 4.51
C SER A 128 30.18 -10.14 5.56
N PHE A 129 29.56 -9.60 6.62
CA PHE A 129 28.86 -10.41 7.61
C PHE A 129 27.75 -11.26 6.99
N GLN A 130 26.95 -10.69 6.10
CA GLN A 130 25.88 -11.39 5.41
C GLN A 130 26.41 -12.56 4.59
N LYS A 131 27.45 -12.32 3.79
CA LYS A 131 28.10 -13.35 2.98
C LYS A 131 28.59 -14.53 3.82
N ASP A 132 29.27 -14.25 4.92
CA ASP A 132 29.85 -15.28 5.79
C ASP A 132 28.77 -16.02 6.60
N ASN A 133 27.60 -15.41 6.77
CA ASN A 133 26.44 -16.02 7.43
C ASN A 133 25.42 -16.62 6.44
N GLY A 134 25.75 -16.75 5.15
CA GLY A 134 24.86 -17.32 4.14
C GLY A 134 23.56 -16.52 3.94
N LEU A 135 23.62 -15.21 4.13
CA LEU A 135 22.54 -14.26 3.83
C LEU A 135 22.83 -13.57 2.49
N GLU A 136 21.78 -12.97 1.92
CA GLU A 136 21.94 -12.08 0.76
C GLU A 136 22.79 -10.86 1.18
N ALA A 137 23.90 -10.64 0.47
CA ALA A 137 24.87 -9.58 0.78
C ALA A 137 24.45 -8.23 0.15
N ASP A 138 23.27 -7.76 0.53
CA ASP A 138 22.68 -6.49 0.07
C ASP A 138 23.25 -5.26 0.81
N GLY A 139 24.05 -5.46 1.87
CA GLY A 139 24.61 -4.41 2.70
C GLY A 139 23.56 -3.68 3.55
N VAL A 140 22.37 -4.25 3.69
CA VAL A 140 21.24 -3.73 4.46
C VAL A 140 21.02 -4.57 5.72
N CYS A 141 21.04 -3.93 6.88
CA CYS A 141 20.78 -4.62 8.14
C CYS A 141 19.27 -4.86 8.35
N GLY A 142 18.69 -5.79 7.60
CA GLY A 142 17.31 -6.23 7.74
C GLY A 142 17.05 -7.07 9.00
N ARG A 143 15.80 -7.53 9.18
CA ARG A 143 15.41 -8.40 10.31
C ARG A 143 16.25 -9.68 10.38
N GLY A 144 16.51 -10.32 9.23
CA GLY A 144 17.31 -11.55 9.15
C GLY A 144 18.76 -11.31 9.56
N THR A 145 19.38 -10.26 9.02
CA THR A 145 20.73 -9.83 9.39
C THR A 145 20.81 -9.50 10.88
N TRP A 146 19.88 -8.69 11.39
CA TRP A 146 19.84 -8.29 12.79
C TRP A 146 19.64 -9.45 13.76
N ALA A 147 18.80 -10.44 13.40
CA ALA A 147 18.57 -11.61 14.24
C ALA A 147 19.85 -12.41 14.52
N LYS A 148 20.77 -12.48 13.55
CA LYS A 148 22.10 -13.07 13.72
C LYS A 148 23.08 -12.12 14.40
N LEU A 149 23.01 -10.84 14.08
CA LEU A 149 23.96 -9.85 14.56
C LEU A 149 23.75 -9.49 16.06
N LYS A 150 22.51 -9.52 16.55
CA LYS A 150 22.18 -9.16 17.95
C LYS A 150 22.84 -10.07 18.99
N SER A 151 23.15 -11.33 18.66
CA SER A 151 23.77 -12.27 19.61
C SER A 151 25.17 -11.80 20.04
N TYR A 152 25.88 -11.09 19.17
CA TYR A 152 27.19 -10.50 19.47
C TYR A 152 27.08 -9.37 20.51
N LEU A 153 25.90 -8.78 20.73
CA LEU A 153 25.66 -7.80 21.78
C LEU A 153 25.36 -8.46 23.12
N GLU A 154 24.55 -9.52 23.13
CA GLU A 154 24.11 -10.23 24.34
C GLU A 154 25.25 -11.01 25.03
N ALA A 155 26.34 -11.29 24.34
CA ALA A 155 27.53 -11.93 24.91
C ALA A 155 28.30 -11.05 25.94
N ILE A 156 27.70 -9.93 26.39
CA ILE A 156 28.19 -9.12 27.52
C ILE A 156 27.29 -9.41 28.72
N LYS A 157 27.53 -10.52 29.42
CA LYS A 157 27.00 -10.74 30.77
C LYS A 157 28.09 -11.31 31.64
#